data_AF-A0A1X1AUC1-F1
#
_entry.id   AF-A0A1X1AUC1-F1
#
_cell.length_a   1.000
_cell.length_b   1.000
_cell.length_c   1.000
_cell.angle_alpha   90.00
_cell.angle_beta   90.00
_cell.angle_gamma   90.00
#
_symmetry.space_group_name_H-M   'P 1'
#
loop_
_entity.id
_entity.type
_entity.pdbx_description
1 polymer ?
#
loop_
_entity_poly.entity_id
_entity_poly.type
_entity_poly.pdbx_seq_one_letter_code
_entity_poly.pdbx_strand_id
1 'polypeptide(L)'
;MSHPGQYANDRTYALPESWEPVEQETLQTALSQTLEALTGDDPLRRLGYFYDPLREYAGTSFLDAGHNSETSIEADDLYAVSRLSITVTNRQGRCLLAPGPTRNQATDLLAALPPSLAIAASLDASVLEQMWRLHDLFRTLLATDTKDSNHWVFAAKLCARKRPNLFPVRDSQVCGYLSGWKALGAGTGRLGRFSNDIQVFAYLMTHDLIEGKLAQLREAAAKARLRIDEEPLRLLDALLWTKATGTP
;
A
#
# COMPACT_ATOMS: atom_id res chain seq x y z
N MET A 1 19.06 12.85 -15.52
CA MET A 1 19.88 12.50 -14.36
C MET A 1 18.96 12.12 -13.20
N SER A 2 19.06 10.90 -12.65
CA SER A 2 18.37 10.51 -11.41
C SER A 2 19.01 11.17 -10.18
N HIS A 3 18.27 11.28 -9.09
CA HIS A 3 18.77 11.78 -7.81
C HIS A 3 18.37 10.83 -6.66
N PRO A 4 19.00 10.88 -5.48
CA PRO A 4 18.84 9.83 -4.48
C PRO A 4 17.59 10.01 -3.60
N GLY A 5 16.83 8.93 -3.43
CA GLY A 5 15.91 8.71 -2.32
C GLY A 5 16.64 8.03 -1.16
N GLN A 6 16.00 7.95 0.01
CA GLN A 6 16.64 7.48 1.24
C GLN A 6 15.96 6.22 1.80
N TYR A 7 16.79 5.23 2.15
CA TYR A 7 16.42 4.14 3.05
C TYR A 7 16.79 4.52 4.50
N ALA A 8 16.31 3.75 5.47
CA ALA A 8 16.59 4.02 6.88
C ALA A 8 18.00 3.62 7.34
N ASN A 9 18.65 2.71 6.63
CA ASN A 9 20.01 2.21 6.93
C ASN A 9 21.10 2.95 6.14
N ASP A 10 20.92 4.26 5.92
CA ASP A 10 21.83 5.15 5.19
C ASP A 10 22.07 4.81 3.71
N ARG A 11 21.48 3.72 3.20
CA ARG A 11 21.48 3.40 1.77
C ARG A 11 20.55 4.36 1.01
N THR A 12 20.80 4.49 -0.28
CA THR A 12 19.97 5.30 -1.18
C THR A 12 19.47 4.47 -2.35
N TYR A 13 18.43 4.96 -3.02
CA TYR A 13 17.94 4.44 -4.29
C TYR A 13 17.77 5.56 -5.30
N ALA A 14 17.85 5.22 -6.59
CA ALA A 14 17.63 6.19 -7.64
C ALA A 14 16.14 6.55 -7.74
N LEU A 15 15.81 7.84 -7.62
CA LEU A 15 14.49 8.37 -7.91
C LEU A 15 14.37 8.76 -9.39
N PRO A 16 13.16 8.63 -9.98
CA PRO A 16 12.84 9.25 -11.25
C PRO A 16 13.14 10.75 -11.22
N GLU A 17 13.57 11.33 -12.34
CA GLU A 17 14.00 12.74 -12.41
C GLU A 17 12.92 13.73 -11.98
N SER A 18 11.65 13.36 -12.19
CA SER A 18 10.47 14.17 -11.88
C SER A 18 10.02 14.08 -10.42
N TRP A 19 10.64 13.21 -9.61
CA TRP A 19 10.29 13.08 -8.20
C TRP A 19 11.13 14.02 -7.36
N GLU A 20 10.67 14.33 -6.16
CA GLU A 20 11.46 15.06 -5.18
C GLU A 20 11.70 14.13 -3.99
N PRO A 21 12.89 14.15 -3.36
CA PRO A 21 13.12 13.40 -2.14
C PRO A 21 12.18 13.86 -1.03
N VAL A 22 11.64 12.92 -0.28
CA VAL A 22 10.88 13.24 0.95
C VAL A 22 11.83 13.82 2.00
N GLU A 23 11.39 14.90 2.65
CA GLU A 23 12.15 15.56 3.72
C GLU A 23 12.37 14.63 4.92
N GLN A 24 13.55 14.73 5.55
CA GLN A 24 13.92 13.92 6.70
C GLN A 24 12.91 14.06 7.86
N GLU A 25 12.36 15.25 8.10
CA GLU A 25 11.32 15.47 9.12
C GLU A 25 10.08 14.60 8.87
N THR A 26 9.68 14.46 7.61
CA THR A 26 8.53 13.63 7.22
C THR A 26 8.83 12.14 7.46
N LEU A 27 10.04 11.68 7.13
CA LEU A 27 10.48 10.31 7.40
C LEU A 27 10.53 10.00 8.91
N GLN A 28 11.06 10.93 9.71
CA GLN A 28 11.11 10.78 11.17
C GLN A 28 9.72 10.82 11.81
N THR A 29 8.82 11.66 11.30
CA THR A 29 7.41 11.69 11.74
C THR A 29 6.74 10.35 11.45
N ALA A 30 6.89 9.83 10.22
CA ALA A 30 6.33 8.55 9.82
C ALA A 30 6.89 7.39 10.66
N LEU A 31 8.19 7.41 10.96
CA LEU A 31 8.84 6.43 11.84
C LEU A 31 8.24 6.46 13.24
N SER A 32 8.14 7.64 13.85
CA SER A 32 7.57 7.81 15.19
C SER A 32 6.14 7.31 15.26
N GLN A 33 5.29 7.67 14.28
CA GLN A 33 3.91 7.19 14.18
C GLN A 33 3.85 5.67 13.98
N THR A 34 4.75 5.11 13.17
CA THR A 34 4.78 3.67 12.95
C THR A 34 5.18 2.91 14.22
N LEU A 35 6.17 3.41 14.97
CA LEU A 35 6.56 2.84 16.25
C LEU A 35 5.40 2.91 17.26
N GLU A 36 4.69 4.04 17.33
CA GLU A 36 3.49 4.18 18.16
C GLU A 36 2.38 3.20 17.75
N ALA A 37 2.19 2.93 16.45
CA ALA A 37 1.26 1.90 15.99
C ALA A 37 1.72 0.47 16.34
N LEU A 38 3.03 0.21 16.42
CA LEU A 38 3.61 -1.09 16.75
C LEU A 38 3.68 -1.37 18.26
N THR A 39 3.87 -0.33 19.09
CA THR A 39 4.14 -0.49 20.52
C THR A 39 3.12 0.17 21.44
N GLY A 40 2.27 1.05 20.91
CA GLY A 40 1.18 1.67 21.64
C GLY A 40 0.02 0.69 21.89
N ASP A 41 -1.17 1.22 22.14
CA ASP A 41 -2.30 0.42 22.61
C ASP A 41 -2.62 -0.82 21.75
N ASP A 42 -2.43 -1.97 22.39
CA ASP A 42 -2.77 -3.36 22.00
C ASP A 42 -2.85 -3.63 20.48
N PRO A 43 -1.69 -3.68 19.77
CA PRO A 43 -1.66 -3.95 18.34
C PRO A 43 -2.25 -5.32 17.98
N LEU A 44 -2.13 -6.32 18.86
CA LEU A 44 -2.68 -7.65 18.62
C LEU A 44 -4.19 -7.65 18.63
N ARG A 45 -4.82 -6.96 19.59
CA ARG A 45 -6.27 -6.82 19.63
C ARG A 45 -6.81 -6.10 18.40
N ARG A 46 -6.18 -4.99 18.00
CA ARG A 46 -6.57 -4.23 16.80
C ARG A 46 -6.49 -5.08 15.53
N LEU A 47 -5.39 -5.82 15.35
CA LEU A 47 -5.25 -6.74 14.22
C LEU A 47 -6.22 -7.92 14.31
N GLY A 48 -6.42 -8.48 15.50
CA GLY A 48 -7.39 -9.54 15.74
C GLY A 48 -8.80 -9.10 15.36
N TYR A 49 -9.18 -7.86 15.68
CA TYR A 49 -10.44 -7.26 15.23
C TYR A 49 -10.49 -7.13 13.70
N PHE A 50 -9.43 -6.60 13.08
CA PHE A 50 -9.36 -6.34 11.64
C PHE A 50 -9.37 -7.61 10.77
N TYR A 51 -8.81 -8.71 11.28
CA TYR A 51 -8.76 -10.00 10.59
C TYR A 51 -9.83 -10.99 11.08
N ASP A 52 -10.77 -10.58 11.93
CA ASP A 52 -11.87 -11.45 12.37
C ASP A 52 -12.80 -11.79 11.19
N PRO A 53 -12.90 -13.05 10.74
CA PRO A 53 -13.73 -13.43 9.59
C PRO A 53 -15.23 -13.28 9.89
N LEU A 54 -15.65 -13.14 11.15
CA LEU A 54 -17.04 -12.93 11.54
C LEU A 54 -17.46 -11.46 11.45
N ARG A 55 -16.53 -10.53 11.18
CA ARG A 55 -16.81 -9.10 11.07
C ARG A 55 -16.87 -8.63 9.62
N GLU A 56 -17.56 -7.51 9.42
CA GLU A 56 -17.77 -6.94 8.08
C GLU A 56 -16.50 -6.29 7.49
N TYR A 57 -15.56 -5.87 8.35
CA TYR A 57 -14.27 -5.28 7.96
C TYR A 57 -13.20 -6.35 7.89
N ALA A 58 -12.82 -6.70 6.67
CA ALA A 58 -12.24 -7.99 6.42
C ALA A 58 -10.89 -7.87 5.72
N GLY A 59 -9.85 -7.61 6.52
CA GLY A 59 -8.50 -7.99 6.11
C GLY A 59 -8.48 -9.45 5.64
N THR A 60 -9.23 -10.32 6.33
CA THR A 60 -9.39 -11.72 5.96
C THR A 60 -10.12 -11.95 4.65
N SER A 61 -11.16 -11.20 4.31
CA SER A 61 -11.80 -11.34 2.99
C SER A 61 -10.92 -10.81 1.87
N PHE A 62 -10.08 -9.80 2.12
CA PHE A 62 -9.08 -9.36 1.14
C PHE A 62 -8.02 -10.45 0.88
N LEU A 63 -7.66 -11.23 1.91
CA LEU A 63 -6.75 -12.37 1.79
C LEU A 63 -7.41 -13.55 1.05
N ASP A 64 -8.63 -13.92 1.46
CA ASP A 64 -9.34 -15.13 1.01
C ASP A 64 -10.10 -14.98 -0.30
N ALA A 65 -10.07 -13.81 -0.93
CA ALA A 65 -10.77 -13.55 -2.17
C ALA A 65 -10.17 -14.36 -3.33
N GLY A 66 -10.62 -15.60 -3.48
CA GLY A 66 -10.46 -16.44 -4.66
C GLY A 66 -9.05 -16.50 -5.26
N HIS A 67 -8.98 -16.70 -6.57
CA HIS A 67 -7.74 -16.78 -7.32
C HIS A 67 -7.09 -15.40 -7.47
N ASN A 68 -5.76 -15.35 -7.46
CA ASN A 68 -4.97 -14.14 -7.71
C ASN A 68 -3.92 -14.41 -8.78
N SER A 69 -4.33 -14.39 -10.05
CA SER A 69 -3.39 -14.56 -11.18
C SER A 69 -2.30 -13.49 -11.13
N GLU A 70 -1.02 -13.87 -11.21
CA GLU A 70 0.08 -12.90 -11.14
C GLU A 70 0.13 -11.94 -12.33
N THR A 71 -0.45 -12.34 -13.46
CA THR A 71 -0.29 -11.67 -14.76
C THR A 71 -1.55 -10.95 -15.22
N SER A 72 -2.72 -11.21 -14.63
CA SER A 72 -3.99 -10.61 -15.05
C SER A 72 -4.83 -10.12 -13.88
N ILE A 73 -5.67 -9.11 -14.14
CA ILE A 73 -6.75 -8.71 -13.23
C ILE A 73 -7.97 -9.59 -13.48
N GLU A 74 -8.52 -10.13 -12.40
CA GLU A 74 -9.67 -11.03 -12.43
C GLU A 74 -10.82 -10.56 -11.52
N ALA A 75 -11.97 -11.23 -11.61
CA ALA A 75 -13.15 -10.86 -10.82
C ALA A 75 -12.86 -10.95 -9.31
N ASP A 76 -12.07 -11.92 -8.90
CA ASP A 76 -11.66 -12.13 -7.52
C ASP A 76 -10.81 -10.98 -6.98
N ASP A 77 -9.97 -10.34 -7.81
CA ASP A 77 -9.22 -9.15 -7.42
C ASP A 77 -10.15 -7.95 -7.15
N LEU A 78 -11.15 -7.75 -8.01
CA LEU A 78 -12.13 -6.67 -7.85
C LEU A 78 -13.03 -6.91 -6.65
N TYR A 79 -13.42 -8.17 -6.41
CA TYR A 79 -14.13 -8.57 -5.20
C TYR A 79 -13.27 -8.29 -3.96
N ALA A 80 -12.00 -8.71 -3.94
CA ALA A 80 -11.07 -8.44 -2.83
C ALA A 80 -11.01 -6.95 -2.49
N VAL A 81 -10.76 -6.10 -3.49
CA VAL A 81 -10.65 -4.65 -3.31
C VAL A 81 -11.97 -4.05 -2.80
N SER A 82 -13.12 -4.58 -3.23
CA SER A 82 -14.43 -4.09 -2.75
C SER A 82 -14.64 -4.30 -1.24
N ARG A 83 -13.96 -5.29 -0.64
CA ARG A 83 -14.02 -5.58 0.80
C ARG A 83 -13.25 -4.57 1.66
N LEU A 84 -12.45 -3.71 1.06
CA LEU A 84 -11.71 -2.65 1.73
C LEU A 84 -12.44 -1.29 1.60
N SER A 85 -13.77 -1.28 1.72
CA SER A 85 -14.59 -0.06 1.66
C SER A 85 -14.41 0.76 0.38
N ILE A 86 -14.31 0.07 -0.77
CA ILE A 86 -14.33 0.70 -2.11
C ILE A 86 -15.47 0.12 -2.94
N THR A 87 -16.17 1.00 -3.65
CA THR A 87 -17.13 0.57 -4.67
C THR A 87 -16.41 0.38 -6.00
N VAL A 88 -16.47 -0.84 -6.55
CA VAL A 88 -16.05 -1.12 -7.93
C VAL A 88 -17.22 -0.88 -8.87
N THR A 89 -17.06 0.05 -9.80
CA THR A 89 -18.06 0.42 -10.80
C THR A 89 -18.10 -0.57 -11.96
N ASN A 90 -19.25 -0.63 -12.65
CA ASN A 90 -19.41 -1.43 -13.87
C ASN A 90 -18.38 -1.08 -14.96
N ARG A 91 -17.99 0.20 -15.05
CA ARG A 91 -16.97 0.65 -16.01
C ARG A 91 -15.62 0.01 -15.69
N GLN A 92 -15.19 0.02 -14.43
CA GLN A 92 -13.94 -0.62 -14.01
C GLN A 92 -13.95 -2.12 -14.29
N GLY A 93 -15.04 -2.80 -13.90
CA GLY A 93 -15.21 -4.23 -14.18
C GLY A 93 -15.08 -4.53 -15.67
N ARG A 94 -15.77 -3.78 -16.53
CA ARG A 94 -15.68 -3.96 -17.99
C ARG A 94 -14.29 -3.69 -18.53
N CYS A 95 -13.64 -2.59 -18.12
CA CYS A 95 -12.32 -2.21 -18.62
C CYS A 95 -11.21 -3.21 -18.23
N LEU A 96 -11.33 -3.82 -17.06
CA LEU A 96 -10.30 -4.73 -16.53
C LEU A 96 -10.59 -6.22 -16.84
N LEU A 97 -11.86 -6.61 -16.99
CA LEU A 97 -12.23 -8.01 -17.21
C LEU A 97 -12.54 -8.33 -18.69
N ALA A 98 -13.07 -7.40 -19.47
CA ALA A 98 -13.35 -7.68 -20.88
C ALA A 98 -12.06 -7.60 -21.72
N PRO A 99 -11.94 -8.40 -22.79
CA PRO A 99 -10.87 -8.22 -23.76
C PRO A 99 -10.84 -6.79 -24.31
N GLY A 100 -9.68 -6.15 -24.31
CA GLY A 100 -9.53 -4.78 -24.81
C GLY A 100 -8.22 -4.11 -24.43
N PRO A 101 -7.98 -2.89 -24.95
CA PRO A 101 -6.70 -2.19 -24.79
C PRO A 101 -6.30 -1.98 -23.33
N THR A 102 -7.23 -1.62 -22.46
CA THR A 102 -6.97 -1.41 -21.03
C THR A 102 -6.49 -2.68 -20.34
N ARG A 103 -7.16 -3.82 -20.58
CA ARG A 103 -6.77 -5.10 -19.97
C ARG A 103 -5.39 -5.53 -20.46
N ASN A 104 -5.10 -5.35 -21.74
CA ASN A 104 -3.79 -5.64 -22.31
C ASN A 104 -2.71 -4.76 -21.67
N GLN A 105 -2.94 -3.45 -21.57
CA GLN A 105 -2.01 -2.52 -20.93
C GLN A 105 -1.77 -2.86 -19.45
N ALA A 106 -2.81 -3.24 -18.70
CA ALA A 106 -2.65 -3.68 -17.31
C ALA A 106 -1.81 -4.96 -17.22
N THR A 107 -2.03 -5.91 -18.13
CA THR A 107 -1.26 -7.17 -18.23
C THR A 107 0.22 -6.88 -18.51
N ASP A 108 0.51 -6.00 -19.46
CA ASP A 108 1.88 -5.62 -19.82
C ASP A 108 2.60 -4.93 -18.65
N LEU A 109 1.92 -4.01 -17.95
CA LEU A 109 2.48 -3.32 -16.78
C LEU A 109 2.69 -4.26 -15.58
N LEU A 110 1.81 -5.25 -15.39
CA LEU A 110 2.01 -6.29 -14.39
C LEU A 110 3.20 -7.19 -14.74
N ALA A 111 3.35 -7.59 -16.01
CA ALA A 111 4.48 -8.41 -16.45
C ALA A 111 5.84 -7.70 -16.25
N ALA A 112 5.86 -6.38 -16.38
CA ALA A 112 7.06 -5.57 -16.18
C ALA A 112 7.50 -5.49 -14.70
N LEU A 113 6.60 -5.77 -13.76
CA LEU A 113 6.86 -5.83 -12.32
C LEU A 113 6.82 -7.29 -11.82
N PRO A 114 7.95 -7.99 -11.68
CA PRO A 114 7.96 -9.36 -11.14
C PRO A 114 7.28 -9.45 -9.76
N PRO A 115 6.50 -10.52 -9.49
CA PRO A 115 5.84 -10.72 -8.19
C PRO A 115 6.78 -10.77 -6.99
N SER A 116 8.05 -11.15 -7.22
CA SER A 116 9.10 -11.21 -6.20
C SER A 116 9.70 -9.85 -5.84
N LEU A 117 9.38 -8.78 -6.58
CA LEU A 117 9.83 -7.43 -6.22
C LEU A 117 9.20 -7.00 -4.89
N ALA A 118 10.01 -6.38 -4.05
CA ALA A 118 9.59 -5.84 -2.77
C ALA A 118 10.00 -4.37 -2.63
N ILE A 119 9.21 -3.58 -1.91
CA ILE A 119 9.51 -2.16 -1.63
C ILE A 119 10.78 -1.98 -0.77
N ALA A 120 11.21 -3.05 -0.09
CA ALA A 120 12.45 -3.13 0.69
C ALA A 120 13.65 -3.64 -0.11
N ALA A 121 13.45 -4.13 -1.34
CA ALA A 121 14.55 -4.45 -2.25
C ALA A 121 15.14 -3.15 -2.82
N SER A 122 16.25 -3.23 -3.56
CA SER A 122 16.82 -2.08 -4.26
C SER A 122 15.83 -1.55 -5.30
N LEU A 123 14.96 -0.62 -4.88
CA LEU A 123 14.20 0.23 -5.79
C LEU A 123 15.19 1.00 -6.66
N ASP A 124 14.87 1.12 -7.93
CA ASP A 124 15.55 2.02 -8.84
C ASP A 124 14.52 2.87 -9.57
N ALA A 125 15.01 3.86 -10.33
CA ALA A 125 14.15 4.80 -11.03
C ALA A 125 13.23 4.07 -12.04
N SER A 126 13.70 3.00 -12.68
CA SER A 126 12.91 2.26 -13.65
C SER A 126 11.77 1.49 -12.99
N VAL A 127 12.02 0.82 -11.87
CA VAL A 127 11.00 0.14 -11.07
C VAL A 127 9.97 1.14 -10.57
N LEU A 128 10.41 2.29 -10.04
CA LEU A 128 9.51 3.34 -9.55
C LEU A 128 8.62 3.93 -10.66
N GLU A 129 9.17 4.15 -11.86
CA GLU A 129 8.40 4.57 -13.02
C GLU A 129 7.36 3.54 -13.45
N GLN A 130 7.71 2.26 -13.44
CA GLN A 130 6.77 1.17 -13.76
C GLN A 130 5.67 1.05 -12.71
N MET A 131 6.04 1.17 -11.43
CA MET A 131 5.08 1.21 -10.33
C MET A 131 4.10 2.38 -10.49
N TRP A 132 4.61 3.56 -10.84
CA TRP A 132 3.79 4.74 -11.14
C TRP A 132 2.87 4.49 -12.32
N ARG A 133 3.36 3.95 -13.45
CA ARG A 133 2.53 3.68 -14.64
C ARG A 133 1.38 2.73 -14.34
N LEU A 134 1.62 1.65 -13.58
CA LEU A 134 0.57 0.71 -13.17
C LEU A 134 -0.48 1.41 -12.29
N HIS A 135 -0.02 2.11 -11.25
CA HIS A 135 -0.91 2.85 -10.36
C HIS A 135 -1.69 3.94 -11.11
N ASP A 136 -1.03 4.67 -12.00
CA ASP A 136 -1.62 5.75 -12.78
C ASP A 136 -2.66 5.24 -13.78
N LEU A 137 -2.43 4.09 -14.42
CA LEU A 137 -3.44 3.42 -15.22
C LEU A 137 -4.71 3.18 -14.39
N PHE A 138 -4.60 2.52 -13.24
CA PHE A 138 -5.77 2.23 -12.41
C PHE A 138 -6.46 3.48 -11.87
N ARG A 139 -5.68 4.51 -11.51
CA ARG A 139 -6.16 5.79 -11.02
C ARG A 139 -6.92 6.56 -12.11
N THR A 140 -6.44 6.53 -13.35
CA THR A 140 -7.03 7.27 -14.49
C THR A 140 -8.21 6.54 -15.12
N LEU A 141 -8.27 5.21 -15.04
CA LEU A 141 -9.49 4.44 -15.39
C LEU A 141 -10.72 4.93 -14.63
N LEU A 142 -10.45 5.47 -13.45
CA LEU A 142 -11.45 6.01 -12.58
C LEU A 142 -11.73 7.49 -12.79
N ALA A 143 -10.84 8.26 -13.42
CA ALA A 143 -11.03 9.70 -13.58
C ALA A 143 -12.41 10.02 -14.18
N THR A 144 -13.20 10.73 -13.39
CA THR A 144 -14.50 11.33 -13.70
C THR A 144 -14.42 12.80 -13.32
N ASP A 145 -15.28 13.64 -13.90
CA ASP A 145 -15.32 15.07 -13.57
C ASP A 145 -15.83 15.38 -12.15
N THR A 146 -16.09 14.37 -11.33
CA THR A 146 -16.60 14.51 -9.95
C THR A 146 -15.45 14.61 -8.94
N LYS A 147 -15.45 15.71 -8.16
CA LYS A 147 -14.41 16.07 -7.18
C LYS A 147 -14.17 15.05 -6.05
N ASP A 148 -15.12 14.17 -5.73
CA ASP A 148 -15.10 13.34 -4.50
C ASP A 148 -14.46 11.96 -4.65
N SER A 149 -13.53 11.85 -5.58
CA SER A 149 -13.13 10.55 -6.03
C SER A 149 -11.90 9.99 -5.32
N ASN A 150 -12.10 9.00 -4.46
CA ASN A 150 -11.08 8.12 -3.87
C ASN A 150 -10.34 7.24 -4.91
N HIS A 151 -10.12 7.74 -6.13
CA HIS A 151 -9.61 6.99 -7.27
C HIS A 151 -8.20 6.46 -7.07
N TRP A 152 -7.37 7.22 -6.36
CA TRP A 152 -6.04 6.77 -6.01
C TRP A 152 -6.06 5.66 -4.96
N VAL A 153 -7.09 5.59 -4.11
CA VAL A 153 -7.23 4.53 -3.09
C VAL A 153 -7.61 3.20 -3.75
N PHE A 154 -8.47 3.21 -4.78
CA PHE A 154 -8.73 2.02 -5.59
C PHE A 154 -7.46 1.53 -6.29
N ALA A 155 -6.72 2.45 -6.91
CA ALA A 155 -5.46 2.11 -7.58
C ALA A 155 -4.47 1.48 -6.59
N ALA A 156 -4.30 2.08 -5.40
CA ALA A 156 -3.41 1.56 -4.37
C ALA A 156 -3.83 0.16 -3.88
N LYS A 157 -5.11 -0.05 -3.56
CA LYS A 157 -5.66 -1.35 -3.16
C LYS A 157 -5.51 -2.42 -4.23
N LEU A 158 -5.77 -2.09 -5.49
CA LEU A 158 -5.63 -3.05 -6.59
C LEU A 158 -4.14 -3.38 -6.84
N CYS A 159 -3.25 -2.39 -6.83
CA CYS A 159 -1.82 -2.64 -6.93
C CYS A 159 -1.31 -3.52 -5.78
N ALA A 160 -1.73 -3.25 -4.54
CA ALA A 160 -1.37 -4.04 -3.37
C ALA A 160 -1.94 -5.47 -3.42
N ARG A 161 -3.09 -5.69 -4.06
CA ARG A 161 -3.60 -7.05 -4.31
C ARG A 161 -2.69 -7.81 -5.28
N LYS A 162 -2.22 -7.16 -6.36
CA LYS A 162 -1.41 -7.83 -7.40
C LYS A 162 0.06 -7.97 -7.01
N ARG A 163 0.59 -7.01 -6.24
CA ARG A 163 2.00 -6.91 -5.89
C ARG A 163 2.13 -6.52 -4.40
N PRO A 164 1.71 -7.42 -3.48
CA PRO A 164 1.58 -7.13 -2.05
C PRO A 164 2.91 -6.76 -1.38
N ASN A 165 4.02 -7.21 -1.94
CA ASN A 165 5.36 -6.88 -1.43
C ASN A 165 5.89 -5.53 -1.94
N LEU A 166 5.33 -5.01 -3.04
CA LEU A 166 5.83 -3.82 -3.72
C LEU A 166 4.95 -2.59 -3.48
N PHE A 167 3.64 -2.76 -3.37
CA PHE A 167 2.70 -1.66 -3.18
C PHE A 167 2.03 -1.72 -1.81
N PRO A 168 2.09 -0.63 -1.02
CA PRO A 168 1.23 -0.50 0.14
C PRO A 168 -0.23 -0.33 -0.31
N VAL A 169 -1.17 -0.80 0.52
CA VAL A 169 -2.61 -0.67 0.25
C VAL A 169 -3.00 0.81 0.25
N ARG A 170 -2.38 1.60 1.15
CA ARG A 170 -2.38 3.07 1.22
C ARG A 170 -3.74 3.73 1.05
N ASP A 171 -4.20 4.42 2.09
CA ASP A 171 -5.36 5.31 2.00
C ASP A 171 -5.14 6.63 2.74
N SER A 172 -6.17 7.50 2.73
CA SER A 172 -6.08 8.82 3.34
C SER A 172 -5.92 8.76 4.86
N GLN A 173 -6.39 7.69 5.51
CA GLN A 173 -6.24 7.51 6.96
C GLN A 173 -4.80 7.14 7.30
N VAL A 174 -4.21 6.20 6.55
CA VAL A 174 -2.80 5.82 6.72
C VAL A 174 -1.86 6.99 6.41
N CYS A 175 -2.05 7.66 5.27
CA CYS A 175 -1.25 8.83 4.91
C CYS A 175 -1.44 9.98 5.91
N GLY A 176 -2.67 10.21 6.38
CA GLY A 176 -2.98 11.21 7.40
C GLY A 176 -2.29 10.90 8.73
N TYR A 177 -2.34 9.65 9.18
CA TYR A 177 -1.67 9.24 10.41
C TYR A 177 -0.14 9.38 10.32
N LEU A 178 0.47 8.85 9.25
CA LEU A 178 1.92 8.93 9.03
C LEU A 178 2.43 10.37 8.90
N SER A 179 1.60 11.30 8.44
CA SER A 179 1.96 12.72 8.35
C SER A 179 1.79 13.48 9.66
N GLY A 180 1.32 12.83 10.73
CA GLY A 180 0.90 13.52 11.96
C GLY A 180 -0.33 14.40 11.73
N TRP A 181 -1.23 13.99 10.85
CA TRP A 181 -2.44 14.68 10.40
C TRP A 181 -2.17 16.04 9.73
N LYS A 182 -0.94 16.25 9.23
CA LYS A 182 -0.64 17.36 8.32
C LYS A 182 -1.45 17.18 7.02
N ALA A 183 -1.82 18.30 6.40
CA ALA A 183 -2.61 18.31 5.17
C ALA A 183 -2.00 17.42 4.08
N LEU A 184 -2.82 16.59 3.45
CA LEU A 184 -2.41 15.71 2.35
C LEU A 184 -2.42 16.45 1.00
N GLY A 185 -1.74 15.90 -0.01
CA GLY A 185 -1.93 16.30 -1.41
C GLY A 185 -1.01 17.43 -1.90
N ALA A 186 -1.59 18.50 -2.45
CA ALA A 186 -0.97 19.35 -3.50
C ALA A 186 0.30 20.17 -3.12
N GLY A 187 0.85 20.04 -1.91
CA GLY A 187 2.16 20.62 -1.57
C GLY A 187 3.31 19.67 -1.92
N THR A 188 4.50 20.24 -2.11
CA THR A 188 5.77 19.48 -2.17
C THR A 188 5.97 18.75 -0.83
N GLY A 189 6.53 17.54 -0.87
CA GLY A 189 6.79 16.71 0.33
C GLY A 189 5.56 16.16 1.09
N ARG A 190 4.32 16.48 0.70
CA ARG A 190 3.12 16.01 1.41
C ARG A 190 2.76 14.57 1.06
N LEU A 191 2.27 13.83 2.05
CA LEU A 191 1.72 12.49 1.84
C LEU A 191 0.36 12.54 1.12
N GLY A 192 -0.07 11.39 0.61
CA GLY A 192 -1.20 11.29 -0.33
C GLY A 192 -0.79 11.55 -1.79
N ARG A 193 0.52 11.55 -2.06
CA ARG A 193 1.11 11.56 -3.41
C ARG A 193 1.92 10.29 -3.56
N PHE A 194 1.67 9.55 -4.63
CA PHE A 194 2.34 8.28 -4.91
C PHE A 194 3.86 8.33 -4.71
N SER A 195 4.52 9.35 -5.28
CA SER A 195 5.96 9.53 -5.19
C SER A 195 6.48 9.63 -3.75
N ASN A 196 5.74 10.32 -2.88
CA ASN A 196 6.18 10.56 -1.50
C ASN A 196 5.83 9.36 -0.62
N ASP A 197 4.63 8.79 -0.84
CA ASP A 197 4.15 7.66 -0.07
C ASP A 197 5.05 6.43 -0.28
N ILE A 198 5.44 6.12 -1.53
CA ILE A 198 6.36 5.00 -1.81
C ILE A 198 7.71 5.21 -1.12
N GLN A 199 8.22 6.44 -1.09
CA GLN A 199 9.48 6.73 -0.41
C GLN A 199 9.39 6.50 1.10
N VAL A 200 8.29 6.92 1.74
CA VAL A 200 8.03 6.68 3.16
C VAL A 200 7.93 5.19 3.45
N PHE A 201 7.17 4.42 2.67
CA PHE A 201 7.05 2.98 2.92
C PHE A 201 8.37 2.24 2.67
N ALA A 202 9.16 2.63 1.66
CA ALA A 202 10.51 2.08 1.46
C ALA A 202 11.42 2.36 2.65
N TYR A 203 11.38 3.58 3.20
CA TYR A 203 12.10 3.96 4.41
C TYR A 203 11.68 3.10 5.61
N LEU A 204 10.38 2.99 5.88
CA LEU A 204 9.86 2.22 7.02
C LEU A 204 10.17 0.72 6.91
N MET A 205 10.00 0.13 5.71
CA MET A 205 10.23 -1.30 5.49
C MET A 205 11.70 -1.71 5.53
N THR A 206 12.63 -0.75 5.45
CA THR A 206 14.08 -1.00 5.54
C THR A 206 14.67 -0.54 6.88
N HIS A 207 13.83 -0.12 7.83
CA HIS A 207 14.25 0.35 9.14
C HIS A 207 14.33 -0.80 10.14
N ASP A 208 15.52 -1.07 10.69
CA ASP A 208 15.80 -2.22 11.57
C ASP A 208 14.83 -2.33 12.76
N LEU A 209 14.51 -1.19 13.41
CA LEU A 209 13.51 -1.15 14.48
C LEU A 209 12.12 -1.61 14.03
N ILE A 210 11.68 -1.22 12.84
CA ILE A 210 10.37 -1.62 12.30
C ILE A 210 10.38 -3.10 11.94
N GLU A 211 11.41 -3.57 11.26
CA GLU A 211 11.59 -4.98 10.91
C GLU A 211 11.55 -5.87 12.16
N GLY A 212 12.35 -5.54 13.19
CA GLY A 212 12.38 -6.29 14.43
C GLY A 212 11.05 -6.29 15.18
N LYS A 213 10.31 -5.18 15.15
CA LYS A 213 8.99 -5.07 15.80
C LYS A 213 7.91 -5.82 15.04
N LEU A 214 7.93 -5.81 13.71
CA LEU A 214 7.02 -6.63 12.90
C LEU A 214 7.26 -8.13 13.11
N ALA A 215 8.53 -8.56 13.21
CA ALA A 215 8.86 -9.95 13.55
C ALA A 215 8.31 -10.35 14.94
N GLN A 216 8.52 -9.52 15.97
CA GLN A 216 7.97 -9.74 17.31
C GLN A 216 6.44 -9.81 17.30
N LEU A 217 5.78 -8.92 16.56
CA LEU A 217 4.33 -8.88 16.43
C LEU A 217 3.78 -10.17 15.80
N ARG A 218 4.43 -10.68 14.76
CA ARG A 218 4.05 -11.96 14.12
C ARG A 218 4.19 -13.14 15.05
N GLU A 219 5.29 -13.23 15.79
CA GLU A 219 5.47 -14.28 16.79
C GLU A 219 4.38 -14.23 17.87
N ALA A 220 4.03 -13.02 18.32
CA ALA A 220 2.99 -12.84 19.31
C ALA A 220 1.59 -13.18 18.76
N ALA A 221 1.29 -12.79 17.52
CA ALA A 221 0.06 -13.16 16.84
C ALA A 221 -0.06 -14.69 16.66
N ALA A 222 1.02 -15.36 16.26
CA ALA A 222 1.07 -16.82 16.13
C ALA A 222 0.80 -17.52 17.48
N LYS A 223 1.42 -17.04 18.58
CA LYS A 223 1.16 -17.55 19.94
C LYS A 223 -0.30 -17.37 20.35
N ALA A 224 -0.89 -16.23 19.99
CA ALA A 224 -2.31 -15.93 20.23
C ALA A 224 -3.26 -16.62 19.23
N ARG A 225 -2.73 -17.36 18.24
CA ARG A 225 -3.48 -17.98 17.14
C ARG A 225 -4.33 -16.97 16.36
N LEU A 226 -3.84 -15.73 16.29
CA LEU A 226 -4.45 -14.69 15.47
C LEU A 226 -4.01 -14.86 14.03
N ARG A 227 -4.98 -14.88 13.13
CA ARG A 227 -4.73 -14.81 11.70
C ARG A 227 -4.39 -13.37 11.34
N ILE A 228 -3.23 -13.14 10.76
CA ILE A 228 -2.79 -11.84 10.25
C ILE A 228 -2.17 -12.01 8.85
N ASP A 229 -1.83 -10.90 8.18
CA ASP A 229 -1.15 -10.97 6.89
C ASP A 229 0.31 -11.43 7.04
N GLU A 230 0.71 -12.38 6.22
CA GLU A 230 2.08 -12.90 6.17
C GLU A 230 3.02 -11.94 5.43
N GLU A 231 2.51 -11.06 4.56
CA GLU A 231 3.33 -10.13 3.78
C GLU A 231 3.66 -8.88 4.64
N PRO A 232 4.96 -8.55 4.85
CA PRO A 232 5.35 -7.50 5.78
C PRO A 232 4.72 -6.14 5.49
N LEU A 233 4.67 -5.75 4.22
CA LEU A 233 4.14 -4.47 3.79
C LEU A 233 2.63 -4.35 4.04
N ARG A 234 1.86 -5.42 3.79
CA ARG A 234 0.42 -5.44 4.05
C ARG A 234 0.11 -5.50 5.54
N LEU A 235 0.89 -6.25 6.32
CA LEU A 235 0.77 -6.27 7.77
C LEU A 235 1.03 -4.88 8.37
N LEU A 236 2.08 -4.21 7.91
CA LEU A 236 2.39 -2.83 8.31
C LEU A 236 1.23 -1.88 7.97
N ASP A 237 0.71 -1.95 6.75
CA ASP A 237 -0.42 -1.10 6.32
C ASP A 237 -1.67 -1.33 7.19
N ALA A 238 -2.06 -2.58 7.44
CA ALA A 238 -3.19 -2.92 8.31
C ALA A 238 -2.98 -2.41 9.75
N LEU A 239 -1.77 -2.52 10.28
CA LEU A 239 -1.43 -2.00 11.60
C LEU A 239 -1.56 -0.48 11.69
N LEU A 240 -1.06 0.24 10.68
CA LEU A 240 -1.17 1.70 10.59
C LEU A 240 -2.64 2.11 10.43
N TRP A 241 -3.39 1.42 9.59
CA TRP A 241 -4.80 1.70 9.35
C TRP A 241 -5.66 1.51 10.61
N THR A 242 -5.46 0.39 11.33
CA THR A 242 -6.22 0.13 12.56
C THR A 242 -5.90 1.15 13.65
N LYS A 243 -4.67 1.66 13.72
CA LYS A 243 -4.29 2.76 14.62
C LYS A 243 -4.94 4.07 14.19
N ALA A 244 -4.84 4.41 12.91
CA ALA A 244 -5.37 5.66 12.34
C ALA A 244 -6.88 5.80 12.52
N THR A 245 -7.62 4.69 12.40
CA THR A 245 -9.09 4.66 12.47
C THR A 245 -9.64 4.43 13.87
N GLY A 246 -8.78 4.18 14.86
CA GLY A 246 -9.22 3.81 16.21
C GLY A 246 -9.99 2.49 16.23
N THR A 247 -9.59 1.52 15.39
CA THR A 247 -10.16 0.17 15.42
C THR A 247 -9.99 -0.41 16.84
N PRO A 248 -11.03 -1.06 17.41
CA PRO A 248 -11.03 -1.50 18.81
C PRO A 248 -10.03 -2.59 19.18
#